data_AF-A0A7C4DKV1-F1
#
_entry.id   AF-A0A7C4DKV1-F1
#
_cell.length_a   1.000
_cell.length_b   1.000
_cell.length_c   1.000
_cell.angle_alpha   90.00
_cell.angle_beta   90.00
_cell.angle_gamma   90.00
#
_symmetry.space_group_name_H-M   'P 1'
#
loop_
_entity.id
_entity.type
_entity.pdbx_description
1 polymer ?
#
loop_
_entity_poly.entity_id
_entity_poly.type
_entity_poly.pdbx_seq_one_letter_code
_entity_poly.pdbx_strand_id
1 'polypeptide(L)'
;MNGPDPASDAATYVAALLVLYVELPDTPLRASVQDQRQARRLHDRGIPLRLVESALLLASLRRLVRPADVPPLPPIRSLAYFQPVIEELLAHPVPDSYLEYLRLKLRRMAGETIAPADVQKNTFSDDR
;
A
#
# COMPACT_ATOMS: atom_id res chain seq x y z
N MET A 1 18.35 -15.19 30.17
CA MET A 1 17.36 -14.93 29.09
C MET A 1 17.84 -13.70 28.35
N ASN A 2 18.46 -13.87 27.18
CA ASN A 2 18.75 -12.74 26.30
C ASN A 2 17.39 -12.23 25.81
N GLY A 3 17.02 -11.00 26.19
CA GLY A 3 15.90 -10.31 25.57
C GLY A 3 16.15 -10.17 24.07
N PRO A 4 15.11 -9.99 23.24
CA PRO A 4 15.29 -9.78 21.81
C PRO A 4 16.26 -8.61 21.60
N ASP A 5 17.36 -8.86 20.90
CA ASP A 5 18.32 -7.81 20.55
C ASP A 5 17.57 -6.71 19.79
N PRO A 6 17.68 -5.43 20.19
CA PRO A 6 16.98 -4.33 19.50
C PRO A 6 17.37 -4.21 18.03
N ALA A 7 18.58 -4.66 17.67
CA ALA A 7 19.01 -4.77 16.28
C ALA A 7 18.28 -5.87 15.50
N SER A 8 17.91 -6.98 16.16
CA SER A 8 17.11 -8.07 15.58
C SER A 8 15.66 -7.64 15.36
N ASP A 9 15.11 -6.86 16.30
CA ASP A 9 13.78 -6.25 16.15
C ASP A 9 13.74 -5.26 14.98
N ALA A 10 14.72 -4.37 14.88
CA ALA A 10 14.84 -3.43 13.76
C ALA A 10 15.00 -4.13 12.41
N ALA A 11 15.83 -5.17 12.34
CA ALA A 11 16.01 -5.96 11.12
C ALA A 11 14.71 -6.66 10.70
N THR A 12 13.98 -7.22 11.66
CA THR A 12 12.69 -7.89 11.43
C THR A 12 11.66 -6.91 10.91
N TYR A 13 11.55 -5.73 11.53
CA TYR A 13 10.66 -4.66 11.09
C TYR A 13 10.98 -4.22 9.65
N VAL A 14 12.25 -3.94 9.37
CA VAL A 14 12.69 -3.47 8.05
C VAL A 14 12.40 -4.52 6.98
N ALA A 15 12.73 -5.78 7.25
CA ALA A 15 12.45 -6.88 6.31
C ALA A 15 10.95 -7.00 6.01
N ALA A 16 10.11 -7.00 7.05
CA ALA A 16 8.66 -7.11 6.90
C ALA A 16 8.07 -5.93 6.11
N LEU A 17 8.51 -4.70 6.41
CA LEU A 17 8.08 -3.50 5.69
C LEU A 17 8.46 -3.57 4.22
N LEU A 18 9.69 -3.98 3.90
CA LEU A 18 10.14 -4.06 2.51
C LEU A 18 9.40 -5.14 1.72
N VAL A 19 9.05 -6.27 2.34
CA VAL A 19 8.17 -7.28 1.72
C VAL A 19 6.82 -6.65 1.37
N LEU A 20 6.17 -5.99 2.34
CA LEU A 20 4.91 -5.30 2.10
C LEU A 20 5.01 -4.26 0.98
N TYR A 21 6.12 -3.52 0.90
CA TYR A 21 6.34 -2.50 -0.13
C TYR A 21 6.49 -3.11 -1.53
N VAL A 22 7.25 -4.19 -1.70
CA VAL A 22 7.49 -4.77 -3.04
C VAL A 22 6.30 -5.58 -3.57
N GLU A 23 5.41 -6.03 -2.68
CA GLU A 23 4.18 -6.76 -3.04
C GLU A 23 3.03 -5.85 -3.51
N LEU A 24 3.18 -4.52 -3.42
CA LEU A 24 2.15 -3.59 -3.87
C LEU A 24 2.07 -3.48 -5.41
N PRO A 25 0.93 -3.05 -5.96
CA PRO A 25 0.85 -2.64 -7.35
C PRO A 25 1.67 -1.36 -7.59
N ASP A 26 2.20 -1.21 -8.81
CA ASP A 26 3.01 -0.06 -9.26
C ASP A 26 4.29 0.24 -8.45
N THR A 27 4.73 -0.67 -7.59
CA THR A 27 6.00 -0.58 -6.86
C THR A 27 7.12 -1.37 -7.55
N PRO A 28 8.39 -1.02 -7.31
CA PRO A 28 9.51 -1.72 -7.93
C PRO A 28 9.61 -3.16 -7.41
N LEU A 29 10.10 -4.07 -8.27
CA LEU A 29 10.27 -5.49 -7.94
C LEU A 29 11.25 -5.74 -6.77
N ARG A 30 12.10 -4.76 -6.46
CA ARG A 30 13.09 -4.83 -5.38
C ARG A 30 13.21 -3.50 -4.67
N ALA A 31 13.31 -3.56 -3.35
CA ALA A 31 13.62 -2.40 -2.51
C ALA A 31 15.08 -1.95 -2.70
N SER A 32 15.28 -0.64 -2.79
CA SER A 32 16.61 -0.01 -2.86
C SER A 32 17.26 0.16 -1.48
N VAL A 33 18.54 0.51 -1.45
CA VAL A 33 19.24 0.91 -0.22
C VAL A 33 18.58 2.13 0.43
N GLN A 34 18.02 3.04 -0.37
CA GLN A 34 17.31 4.21 0.14
C GLN A 34 16.00 3.80 0.84
N ASP A 35 15.29 2.81 0.30
CA ASP A 35 14.08 2.27 0.92
C ASP A 35 14.39 1.55 2.24
N GLN A 36 15.49 0.80 2.29
CA GLN A 36 15.98 0.20 3.54
C GLN A 36 16.29 1.26 4.61
N ARG A 37 16.96 2.36 4.22
CA ARG A 37 17.24 3.47 5.14
C ARG A 37 15.95 4.15 5.61
N GLN A 38 14.98 4.32 4.73
CA GLN A 38 13.69 4.90 5.09
C GLN A 38 12.92 3.98 6.05
N ALA A 39 12.90 2.67 5.81
CA ALA A 39 12.30 1.69 6.72
C ALA A 39 12.94 1.71 8.12
N ARG A 40 14.28 1.82 8.19
CA ARG A 40 14.99 1.98 9.47
C ARG A 40 14.56 3.25 10.20
N ARG A 41 14.48 4.38 9.50
CA ARG A 41 14.01 5.65 10.10
C ARG A 41 12.58 5.55 10.65
N LEU A 42 11.71 4.77 10.03
CA LEU A 42 10.35 4.56 10.53
C LEU A 42 10.36 3.72 11.83
N HIS A 43 11.21 2.70 11.90
CA HIS A 43 11.45 1.92 13.12
C HIS A 43 12.06 2.77 14.24
N ASP A 44 13.10 3.56 13.94
CA ASP A 44 13.77 4.46 14.89
C ASP A 44 12.80 5.51 15.48
N ARG A 45 11.80 5.91 14.70
CA ARG A 45 10.70 6.80 15.14
C ARG A 45 9.61 6.09 15.95
N GLY A 46 9.72 4.77 16.15
CA GLY A 46 8.73 3.96 16.86
C GLY A 46 7.40 3.80 16.12
N ILE A 47 7.38 3.98 14.79
CA ILE A 47 6.13 3.88 14.02
C ILE A 47 5.77 2.39 13.87
N PRO A 48 4.59 1.95 14.34
CA PRO A 48 4.23 0.54 14.29
C PRO A 48 4.04 0.05 12.85
N LEU A 49 4.47 -1.18 12.57
CA LEU A 49 4.43 -1.77 11.22
C LEU A 49 3.00 -1.75 10.65
N ARG A 50 1.99 -1.98 11.49
CA ARG A 50 0.57 -1.95 11.10
C ARG A 50 0.14 -0.60 10.54
N LEU A 51 0.60 0.51 11.13
CA LEU A 51 0.28 1.86 10.64
C LEU A 51 0.94 2.09 9.28
N VAL A 52 2.20 1.67 9.13
CA VAL A 52 2.89 1.77 7.84
C VAL A 52 2.17 0.94 6.79
N GLU A 53 1.75 -0.29 7.12
CA GLU A 53 0.95 -1.14 6.22
C GLU A 53 -0.37 -0.46 5.82
N SER A 54 -1.10 0.13 6.77
CA SER A 54 -2.31 0.89 6.46
C SER A 54 -2.02 2.05 5.48
N ALA A 55 -0.92 2.78 5.69
CA ALA A 55 -0.52 3.86 4.80
C ALA A 55 -0.17 3.37 3.38
N LEU A 56 0.56 2.26 3.29
CA LEU A 56 0.90 1.60 2.03
C LEU A 56 -0.36 1.22 1.25
N LEU A 57 -1.29 0.50 1.90
CA LEU A 57 -2.53 0.04 1.26
C LEU A 57 -3.44 1.21 0.88
N LEU A 58 -3.59 2.21 1.75
CA LEU A 58 -4.43 3.39 1.49
C LEU A 58 -3.90 4.19 0.29
N ALA A 59 -2.60 4.44 0.23
CA ALA A 59 -1.99 5.15 -0.89
C ALA A 59 -2.15 4.39 -2.21
N SER A 60 -1.94 3.06 -2.20
CA SER A 60 -2.14 2.22 -3.37
C SER A 60 -3.61 2.23 -3.83
N LEU A 61 -4.57 2.13 -2.92
CA LEU A 61 -6.00 2.25 -3.23
C LEU A 61 -6.35 3.62 -3.83
N ARG A 62 -5.79 4.71 -3.30
CA ARG A 62 -5.98 6.07 -3.86
C ARG A 62 -5.49 6.16 -5.32
N ARG A 63 -4.43 5.43 -5.68
CA ARG A 63 -3.95 5.35 -7.06
C ARG A 63 -4.88 4.54 -7.95
N LEU A 64 -5.38 3.40 -7.47
CA LEU A 64 -6.26 2.51 -8.24
C LEU A 64 -7.65 3.11 -8.51
N VAL A 65 -8.19 3.90 -7.59
CA VAL A 65 -9.51 4.55 -7.74
C VAL A 65 -9.42 5.85 -8.55
N ARG A 66 -8.22 6.28 -8.93
CA ARG A 66 -8.03 7.54 -9.66
C ARG A 66 -8.73 7.47 -11.02
N PRO A 67 -9.58 8.46 -11.36
CA PRO A 67 -10.39 8.39 -12.57
C PRO A 67 -9.52 8.52 -13.84
N ALA A 68 -9.95 7.84 -14.90
CA ALA A 68 -9.18 7.64 -16.14
C ALA A 68 -9.05 8.90 -17.01
N ASP A 69 -9.81 9.94 -16.69
CA ASP A 69 -9.79 11.26 -17.32
C ASP A 69 -8.60 12.13 -16.89
N VAL A 70 -7.83 11.69 -15.88
CA VAL A 70 -6.65 12.41 -15.38
C VAL A 70 -5.36 11.67 -15.77
N PRO A 71 -4.30 12.34 -16.26
CA PRO A 71 -3.06 11.70 -16.72
C PRO A 71 -2.49 10.68 -15.71
N PRO A 72 -2.09 9.47 -16.14
CA PRO A 72 -1.71 8.39 -15.23
C PRO A 72 -0.55 8.78 -14.32
N LEU A 73 -0.59 8.33 -13.07
CA LEU A 73 0.49 8.59 -12.12
C LEU A 73 1.72 7.77 -12.52
N PRO A 74 2.93 8.35 -12.48
CA PRO A 74 4.14 7.57 -12.69
C PRO A 74 4.24 6.44 -11.66
N PRO A 75 4.94 5.33 -11.98
CA PRO A 75 5.19 4.26 -11.03
C PRO A 75 5.84 4.79 -9.75
N ILE A 76 5.56 4.14 -8.62
CA ILE A 76 6.18 4.48 -7.34
C ILE A 76 7.65 4.09 -7.43
N ARG A 77 8.56 5.03 -7.10
CA ARG A 77 10.01 4.81 -7.23
C ARG A 77 10.72 4.58 -5.90
N SER A 78 10.07 4.90 -4.78
CA SER A 78 10.66 4.77 -3.44
C SER A 78 9.57 4.74 -2.37
N LEU A 79 9.90 4.11 -1.23
CA LEU A 79 9.12 4.12 0.00
C LEU A 79 8.81 5.54 0.49
N ALA A 80 9.65 6.53 0.17
CA ALA A 80 9.41 7.93 0.53
C ALA A 80 8.08 8.49 -0.01
N TYR A 81 7.53 7.90 -1.08
CA TYR A 81 6.23 8.26 -1.63
C TYR A 81 5.09 8.16 -0.61
N PHE A 82 5.19 7.21 0.33
CA PHE A 82 4.15 6.95 1.33
C PHE A 82 4.26 7.85 2.56
N GLN A 83 5.33 8.64 2.68
CA GLN A 83 5.58 9.51 3.83
C GLN A 83 4.40 10.44 4.17
N PRO A 84 3.74 11.11 3.19
CA PRO A 84 2.60 11.98 3.48
C PRO A 84 1.41 11.22 4.07
N VAL A 85 1.16 9.98 3.62
CA VAL A 85 0.05 9.15 4.11
C VAL A 85 0.36 8.58 5.50
N ILE A 86 1.62 8.25 5.77
CA ILE A 86 2.07 7.88 7.11
C ILE A 86 1.84 9.04 8.09
N GLU A 87 2.21 10.26 7.71
CA GLU A 87 1.98 11.47 8.52
C GLU A 87 0.49 11.75 8.72
N GLU A 88 -0.33 11.56 7.69
CA GLU A 88 -1.78 11.69 7.77
C GLU A 88 -2.38 10.74 8.81
N LEU A 89 -2.00 9.45 8.80
CA LEU A 89 -2.50 8.44 9.74
C LEU A 89 -1.94 8.62 11.16
N LEU A 90 -0.75 9.20 11.31
CA LEU A 90 -0.21 9.58 12.62
C LEU A 90 -1.01 10.75 13.22
N ALA A 91 -1.38 11.73 12.39
CA ALA A 91 -2.18 12.88 12.82
C ALA A 91 -3.65 12.52 13.05
N HIS A 92 -4.19 11.57 12.29
CA HIS A 92 -5.57 11.11 12.36
C HIS A 92 -5.62 9.59 12.52
N PRO A 93 -5.48 9.08 13.75
CA PRO A 93 -5.51 7.65 14.02
C PRO A 93 -6.82 7.03 13.54
N VAL A 94 -6.69 5.95 12.79
CA VAL A 94 -7.82 5.14 12.30
C VAL A 94 -8.04 3.96 13.24
N PRO A 95 -9.27 3.42 13.31
CA PRO A 95 -9.54 2.21 14.08
C PRO A 95 -8.69 1.04 13.60
N ASP A 96 -8.34 0.12 14.50
CA ASP A 96 -7.52 -1.05 14.16
C ASP A 96 -8.13 -1.89 13.02
N SER A 97 -9.46 -1.98 12.97
CA SER A 97 -10.22 -2.69 11.92
C SER A 97 -10.10 -2.08 10.53
N TYR A 98 -9.56 -0.86 10.43
CA TYR A 98 -9.37 -0.19 9.15
C TYR A 98 -8.34 -0.92 8.28
N LEU A 99 -7.32 -1.53 8.89
CA LEU A 99 -6.32 -2.29 8.15
C LEU A 99 -6.95 -3.51 7.45
N GLU A 100 -7.80 -4.26 8.15
CA GLU A 100 -8.52 -5.39 7.56
C GLU A 100 -9.43 -4.94 6.40
N TYR A 101 -10.09 -3.79 6.55
CA TYR A 101 -10.89 -3.20 5.48
C TYR A 101 -10.04 -2.86 4.25
N LEU A 102 -8.88 -2.21 4.44
CA LEU A 102 -7.96 -1.86 3.35
C LEU A 102 -7.45 -3.11 2.61
N ARG A 103 -7.05 -4.15 3.34
CA ARG A 103 -6.62 -5.44 2.77
C ARG A 103 -7.71 -6.07 1.92
N LEU A 104 -8.95 -6.11 2.43
CA LEU A 104 -10.10 -6.67 1.71
C LEU A 104 -10.39 -5.87 0.43
N LYS A 105 -10.38 -4.54 0.53
CA LYS A 105 -10.66 -3.66 -0.61
C LYS A 105 -9.62 -3.80 -1.71
N LEU A 106 -8.34 -3.85 -1.36
CA LEU A 106 -7.25 -4.02 -2.34
C LEU A 106 -7.36 -5.37 -3.06
N ARG A 107 -7.65 -6.46 -2.34
CA ARG A 107 -7.86 -7.79 -2.94
C ARG A 107 -9.03 -7.80 -3.94
N ARG A 108 -10.13 -7.11 -3.64
CA ARG A 108 -11.28 -7.00 -4.57
C ARG A 108 -10.89 -6.29 -5.86
N MET A 109 -10.19 -5.15 -5.77
CA MET A 109 -9.76 -4.41 -6.95
C MET A 109 -8.72 -5.17 -7.79
N ALA A 110 -7.81 -5.91 -7.14
CA ALA A 110 -6.88 -6.79 -7.84
C ALA A 110 -7.60 -7.95 -8.57
N GLY A 111 -8.67 -8.49 -7.97
CA GLY A 111 -9.53 -9.49 -8.60
C GLY A 111 -10.35 -8.93 -9.78
N GLU A 112 -10.89 -7.72 -9.67
CA GLU A 112 -11.58 -7.02 -10.76
C GLU A 112 -10.66 -6.69 -11.94
N THR A 113 -9.36 -6.45 -11.69
CA THR A 113 -8.37 -6.15 -12.74
C THR A 113 -8.02 -7.38 -13.60
N ILE A 114 -8.25 -8.60 -13.11
CA ILE A 114 -7.98 -9.87 -13.84
C ILE A 114 -9.20 -10.34 -14.64
N ALA A 115 -10.40 -9.85 -14.33
CA ALA A 115 -11.54 -10.04 -15.22
C ALA A 115 -11.39 -9.05 -16.40
N PRO A 116 -11.33 -9.49 -17.67
CA PRO A 116 -11.59 -8.55 -18.75
C PRO A 116 -12.97 -7.97 -18.47
N ALA A 117 -13.08 -6.64 -18.62
CA ALA A 117 -14.37 -5.97 -18.63
C ALA A 117 -15.20 -6.60 -19.76
N ASP A 118 -15.97 -7.65 -19.44
CA ASP A 118 -17.00 -8.19 -20.29
C ASP A 118 -18.03 -7.09 -20.46
N VAL A 119 -17.90 -6.40 -21.59
CA VAL A 119 -18.96 -5.86 -22.43
C VAL A 119 -20.34 -6.02 -21.80
N GLN A 120 -20.78 -5.01 -21.05
CA GLN A 120 -22.20 -4.73 -20.94
C GLN A 120 -22.67 -4.11 -22.25
N LYS A 121 -22.89 -4.99 -23.25
CA LYS A 121 -23.90 -4.76 -24.28
C LYS A 121 -25.25 -4.91 -23.59
N ASN A 122 -25.75 -3.82 -23.02
CA ASN A 122 -27.19 -3.73 -22.84
C ASN A 122 -27.82 -3.50 -24.22
N THR A 123 -28.22 -4.62 -24.82
CA THR A 123 -29.34 -4.73 -25.72
C THR A 123 -30.50 -3.90 -25.16
N PHE A 124 -30.70 -2.70 -25.69
CA PHE A 124 -32.03 -2.12 -25.76
C PHE A 124 -32.56 -2.48 -27.14
N SER A 125 -33.23 -3.63 -27.17
CA SER A 125 -34.23 -3.95 -28.16
C SER A 125 -35.40 -3.02 -27.92
N ASP A 126 -35.66 -2.08 -28.85
CA ASP A 126 -36.95 -1.40 -28.93
C ASP A 126 -37.31 -1.15 -30.40
N ASP A 127 -38.21 -2.02 -30.87
CA ASP A 127 -39.38 -1.75 -31.72
C ASP A 127 -39.23 -0.90 -33.00
N ARG A 128 -39.24 -1.58 -34.16
CA ARG A 128 -40.13 -1.21 -35.29
C ARG A 128 -40.31 -2.31 -36.32
#